data_AF-A0A0B1Q477-F1
#
_entry.id   AF-A0A0B1Q477-F1
#
_cell.length_a   1.000
_cell.length_b   1.000
_cell.length_c   1.000
_cell.angle_alpha   90.00
_cell.angle_beta   90.00
_cell.angle_gamma   90.00
#
_symmetry.space_group_name_H-M   'P 1'
#
loop_
_entity.id
_entity.type
_entity.pdbx_description
1 polymer ?
#
loop_
_entity_poly.entity_id
_entity_poly.type
_entity_poly.pdbx_seq_one_letter_code
_entity_poly.pdbx_strand_id
1 'polypeptide(L)'
;MKFEDVRRDAQDLAELIAERTGRSLVAAVTVPEPEEPPGELHFVRLVSWGYVLLNEAGSTVFKELARLLKSTRPELSKTYQDGKRDIEALRTSLAHNLADGSSANERTKRVAEAWMLQNGGPDQWPSYCTALLQTLRVMLTALRQGFLQLCDKTDGAQTGLEQLLAAVDKNWPPHLFDDLVAEIAHEIGLPPLDTVAFRKPRQEQWANLASLFSTHADGTIAMRRVIRAELQRVFGPVSVHSG
;
A
#
# COMPACT_ATOMS: atom_id res chain seq x y z
N MET A 1 -5.08 22.77 12.60
CA MET A 1 -5.60 21.79 11.61
C MET A 1 -6.01 20.58 12.38
N LYS A 2 -7.18 20.01 12.08
CA LYS A 2 -7.71 18.86 12.80
C LYS A 2 -7.68 17.61 11.93
N PHE A 3 -7.83 16.45 12.56
CA PHE A 3 -7.89 15.18 11.84
C PHE A 3 -9.07 15.13 10.86
N GLU A 4 -10.21 15.72 11.20
CA GLU A 4 -11.39 15.76 10.33
C GLU A 4 -11.14 16.47 9.00
N ASP A 5 -10.22 17.42 8.95
CA ASP A 5 -9.83 18.11 7.73
C ASP A 5 -9.11 17.12 6.78
N VAL A 6 -8.16 16.35 7.31
CA VAL A 6 -7.40 15.35 6.54
C VAL A 6 -8.27 14.18 6.12
N ARG A 7 -9.17 13.72 7.01
CA ARG A 7 -10.16 12.68 6.70
C ARG A 7 -11.06 13.11 5.55
N ARG A 8 -11.51 14.36 5.56
CA ARG A 8 -12.31 14.93 4.46
C ARG A 8 -11.52 15.02 3.16
N ASP A 9 -10.29 15.54 3.20
CA ASP A 9 -9.43 15.61 2.01
C ASP A 9 -9.19 14.22 1.38
N ALA A 10 -9.10 13.16 2.20
CA ALA A 10 -8.99 11.78 1.73
C ALA A 10 -10.30 11.24 1.13
N GLN A 11 -11.44 11.53 1.75
CA GLN A 11 -12.77 11.17 1.24
C GLN A 11 -13.05 11.87 -0.09
N ASP A 12 -12.83 13.18 -0.18
CA ASP A 12 -13.01 13.97 -1.39
C ASP A 12 -12.14 13.44 -2.56
N LEU A 13 -10.91 13.00 -2.27
CA LEU A 13 -10.05 12.38 -3.27
C LEU A 13 -10.60 11.02 -3.73
N ALA A 14 -11.04 10.18 -2.80
CA ALA A 14 -11.61 8.86 -3.12
C ALA A 14 -12.89 9.00 -3.96
N GLU A 15 -13.77 9.93 -3.59
CA GLU A 15 -15.01 10.23 -4.31
C GLU A 15 -14.72 10.78 -5.71
N LEU A 16 -13.78 11.71 -5.84
CA LEU A 16 -13.35 12.24 -7.14
C LEU A 16 -12.82 11.13 -8.06
N ILE A 17 -12.01 10.21 -7.52
CA ILE A 17 -11.50 9.05 -8.27
C ILE A 17 -12.67 8.16 -8.71
N ALA A 18 -13.61 7.86 -7.81
CA ALA A 18 -14.75 7.02 -8.12
C ALA A 18 -15.67 7.65 -9.17
N GLU A 19 -15.96 8.94 -9.07
CA GLU A 19 -16.79 9.68 -10.03
C GLU A 19 -16.20 9.66 -11.44
N ARG A 20 -14.88 9.81 -11.56
CA ARG A 20 -14.19 9.89 -12.86
C ARG A 20 -13.87 8.53 -13.48
N THR A 21 -13.70 7.50 -12.66
CA THR A 21 -13.37 6.14 -13.13
C THR A 21 -14.57 5.19 -13.17
N GLY A 22 -15.67 5.54 -12.52
CA GLY A 22 -16.81 4.64 -12.29
C GLY A 22 -16.50 3.48 -11.34
N ARG A 23 -15.37 3.50 -10.62
CA ARG A 23 -14.89 2.41 -9.76
C ARG A 23 -14.43 2.93 -8.40
N SER A 24 -14.77 2.20 -7.33
CA SER A 24 -14.18 2.46 -6.01
C SER A 24 -12.77 1.87 -5.96
N LEU A 25 -11.75 2.72 -6.18
CA LEU A 25 -10.33 2.31 -6.21
C LEU A 25 -9.57 2.59 -4.91
N VAL A 26 -10.21 3.28 -3.97
CA VAL A 26 -9.70 3.56 -2.62
C VAL A 26 -10.66 2.90 -1.64
N ALA A 27 -10.18 1.90 -0.90
CA ALA A 27 -11.00 1.23 0.11
C ALA A 27 -11.26 2.13 1.33
N ALA A 28 -12.25 1.78 2.15
CA ALA A 28 -12.45 2.44 3.42
C ALA A 28 -11.32 2.10 4.40
N VAL A 29 -10.83 3.10 5.15
CA VAL A 29 -9.89 2.89 6.25
C VAL A 29 -10.67 2.41 7.46
N THR A 30 -10.31 1.25 8.02
CA THR A 30 -11.06 0.58 9.10
C THR A 30 -10.37 0.63 10.47
N VAL A 31 -9.15 1.16 10.54
CA VAL A 31 -8.44 1.33 11.81
C VAL A 31 -9.02 2.47 12.64
N PRO A 32 -8.90 2.43 13.97
CA PRO A 32 -9.41 3.49 14.85
C PRO A 32 -8.87 4.87 14.47
N GLU A 33 -9.77 5.84 14.41
CA GLU A 33 -9.43 7.24 14.17
C GLU A 33 -8.75 7.88 15.41
N PRO A 34 -7.83 8.85 15.21
CA PRO A 34 -7.24 9.58 16.33
C PRO A 34 -8.30 10.47 17.01
N GLU A 35 -8.31 10.44 18.34
CA GLU A 35 -9.29 11.16 19.18
C GLU A 35 -8.58 12.30 19.93
N GLU A 36 -9.27 13.42 20.14
CA GLU A 36 -8.78 14.52 20.96
C GLU A 36 -8.63 14.10 22.45
N PRO A 37 -7.67 14.67 23.20
CA PRO A 37 -6.66 15.67 22.81
C PRO A 37 -5.43 15.07 22.10
N PRO A 38 -4.57 15.89 21.45
CA PRO A 38 -3.40 15.40 20.69
C PRO A 38 -2.24 14.96 21.61
N GLY A 39 -2.37 13.75 22.18
CA GLY A 39 -1.34 13.07 22.96
C GLY A 39 -0.66 11.93 22.18
N GLU A 40 0.12 11.10 22.89
CA GLU A 40 0.82 9.95 22.31
C GLU A 40 -0.13 8.98 21.58
N LEU A 41 -1.25 8.60 22.22
CA LEU A 41 -2.22 7.69 21.62
C LEU A 41 -2.85 8.28 20.34
N HIS A 42 -3.13 9.59 20.33
CA HIS A 42 -3.60 10.29 19.14
C HIS A 42 -2.56 10.19 18.02
N PHE A 43 -1.28 10.42 18.33
CA PHE A 43 -0.20 10.31 17.37
C PHE A 43 -0.06 8.89 16.80
N VAL A 44 -0.10 7.86 17.65
CA VAL A 44 -0.03 6.44 17.23
C VAL A 44 -1.19 6.08 16.30
N ARG A 45 -2.41 6.50 16.64
CA ARG A 45 -3.59 6.28 15.79
C ARG A 45 -3.49 7.05 14.47
N LEU A 46 -2.99 8.28 14.49
CA LEU A 46 -2.80 9.09 13.29
C LEU A 46 -1.76 8.47 12.34
N VAL A 47 -0.63 7.98 12.87
CA VAL A 47 0.39 7.24 12.09
C VAL A 47 -0.23 5.98 11.49
N SER A 48 -0.98 5.21 12.28
CA SER A 48 -1.64 3.98 11.82
C SER A 48 -2.65 4.25 10.71
N TRP A 49 -3.51 5.26 10.90
CA TRP A 49 -4.51 5.68 9.92
C TRP A 49 -3.85 6.15 8.62
N GLY A 50 -2.83 7.02 8.71
CA GLY A 50 -2.07 7.49 7.55
C GLY A 50 -1.38 6.36 6.80
N TYR A 51 -0.82 5.39 7.53
CA TYR A 51 -0.22 4.19 6.94
C TYR A 51 -1.25 3.36 6.17
N VAL A 52 -2.39 3.03 6.79
CA VAL A 52 -3.44 2.23 6.14
C VAL A 52 -3.99 2.95 4.92
N LEU A 53 -4.25 4.25 5.01
CA LEU A 53 -4.71 5.05 3.87
C LEU A 53 -3.76 4.92 2.67
N LEU A 54 -2.47 5.12 2.89
CA LEU A 54 -1.47 5.23 1.83
C LEU A 54 -0.95 3.89 1.30
N ASN A 55 -0.88 2.88 2.17
CA ASN A 55 -0.25 1.59 1.87
C ASN A 55 -1.22 0.43 1.70
N GLU A 56 -2.46 0.59 2.12
CA GLU A 56 -3.47 -0.48 2.05
C GLU A 56 -4.66 0.01 1.23
N ALA A 57 -5.40 0.99 1.74
CA ALA A 57 -6.65 1.45 1.16
C ALA A 57 -6.51 2.03 -0.25
N GLY A 58 -5.54 2.93 -0.46
CA GLY A 58 -5.25 3.52 -1.78
C GLY A 58 -4.00 2.97 -2.45
N SER A 59 -3.44 1.86 -1.94
CA SER A 59 -2.08 1.39 -2.24
C SER A 59 -1.72 1.39 -3.73
N THR A 60 -2.58 0.80 -4.57
CA THR A 60 -2.35 0.70 -6.01
C THR A 60 -2.55 2.04 -6.69
N VAL A 61 -3.71 2.66 -6.52
CA VAL A 61 -4.05 3.91 -7.23
C VAL A 61 -3.10 5.05 -6.83
N PHE A 62 -2.75 5.20 -5.55
CA PHE A 62 -1.82 6.24 -5.11
C PHE A 62 -0.39 5.99 -5.58
N LYS A 63 0.04 4.73 -5.71
CA LYS A 63 1.35 4.39 -6.30
C LYS A 63 1.41 4.75 -7.78
N GLU A 64 0.33 4.53 -8.53
CA GLU A 64 0.24 4.91 -9.94
C GLU A 64 0.22 6.44 -10.10
N LEU A 65 -0.56 7.15 -9.29
CA LEU A 65 -0.57 8.62 -9.29
C LEU A 65 0.79 9.21 -8.91
N ALA A 66 1.46 8.65 -7.91
CA ALA A 66 2.82 9.07 -7.56
C ALA A 66 3.83 8.81 -8.69
N ARG A 67 3.66 7.73 -9.47
CA ARG A 67 4.48 7.46 -10.66
C ARG A 67 4.23 8.48 -11.76
N LEU A 68 2.97 8.87 -11.98
CA LEU A 68 2.62 9.93 -12.92
C LEU A 68 3.24 11.27 -12.52
N LEU A 69 3.13 11.64 -11.24
CA LEU A 69 3.77 12.85 -10.71
C LEU A 69 5.27 12.85 -10.95
N LYS A 70 5.95 11.69 -10.92
CA LYS A 70 7.38 11.63 -11.16
C LYS A 70 7.80 12.17 -12.53
N SER A 71 6.97 11.97 -13.56
CA SER A 71 7.25 12.49 -14.91
C SER A 71 6.71 13.88 -15.15
N THR A 72 5.60 14.26 -14.50
CA THR A 72 4.92 15.55 -14.77
C THR A 72 5.22 16.65 -13.76
N ARG A 73 5.46 16.29 -12.49
CA ARG A 73 5.63 17.19 -11.33
C ARG A 73 6.58 16.57 -10.28
N PRO A 74 7.89 16.47 -10.60
CA PRO A 74 8.86 15.74 -9.76
C PRO A 74 8.93 16.21 -8.31
N GLU A 75 8.67 17.49 -8.06
CA GLU A 75 8.61 18.10 -6.73
C GLU A 75 7.46 17.55 -5.87
N LEU A 76 6.28 17.36 -6.46
CA LEU A 76 5.13 16.74 -5.78
C LEU A 76 5.35 15.25 -5.57
N SER A 77 5.95 14.58 -6.56
CA SER A 77 6.37 13.19 -6.40
C SER A 77 7.35 13.04 -5.24
N LYS A 78 8.36 13.92 -5.13
CA LYS A 78 9.33 13.87 -4.03
C LYS A 78 8.63 14.08 -2.69
N THR A 79 7.75 15.07 -2.61
CA THR A 79 6.97 15.37 -1.40
C THR A 79 6.14 14.16 -0.95
N TYR A 80 5.47 13.48 -1.89
CA TYR A 80 4.75 12.25 -1.60
C TYR A 80 5.68 11.13 -1.11
N GLN A 81 6.80 10.90 -1.77
CA GLN A 81 7.73 9.84 -1.39
C GLN A 81 8.39 10.08 -0.03
N ASP A 82 8.78 11.32 0.26
CA ASP A 82 9.35 11.70 1.56
C ASP A 82 8.31 11.50 2.69
N GLY A 83 7.08 11.99 2.52
CA GLY A 83 6.01 11.79 3.51
C GLY A 83 5.65 10.31 3.71
N LYS A 84 5.62 9.52 2.62
CA LYS A 84 5.38 8.07 2.70
C LYS A 84 6.48 7.35 3.49
N ARG A 85 7.75 7.66 3.20
CA ARG A 85 8.90 7.13 3.93
C ARG A 85 8.81 7.45 5.42
N ASP A 86 8.46 8.68 5.76
CA ASP A 86 8.40 9.13 7.15
C ASP A 86 7.26 8.39 7.90
N ILE A 87 6.07 8.26 7.29
CA ILE A 87 4.94 7.50 7.86
C ILE A 87 5.28 6.01 8.05
N GLU A 88 5.93 5.39 7.06
CA GLU A 88 6.36 3.99 7.15
C GLU A 88 7.38 3.79 8.28
N ALA A 89 8.33 4.72 8.41
CA ALA A 89 9.33 4.68 9.47
C ALA A 89 8.71 4.87 10.86
N LEU A 90 7.83 5.86 11.01
CA LEU A 90 7.08 6.10 12.25
C LEU A 90 6.23 4.89 12.63
N ARG A 91 5.45 4.34 11.70
CA ARG A 91 4.62 3.14 11.93
C ARG A 91 5.47 1.97 12.37
N THR A 92 6.62 1.77 11.71
CA THR A 92 7.51 0.66 12.02
C THR A 92 8.15 0.84 13.40
N SER A 93 8.58 2.07 13.74
CA SER A 93 9.17 2.39 15.05
C SER A 93 8.17 2.22 16.21
N LEU A 94 6.90 2.58 16.00
CA LEU A 94 5.87 2.52 17.03
C LEU A 94 5.27 1.11 17.22
N ALA A 95 5.21 0.30 16.16
CA ALA A 95 4.45 -0.96 16.17
C ALA A 95 5.32 -2.22 16.20
N HIS A 96 6.62 -2.13 15.90
CA HIS A 96 7.52 -3.29 15.83
C HIS A 96 8.59 -3.26 16.90
N ASN A 97 8.88 -4.41 17.50
CA ASN A 97 10.08 -4.57 18.30
C ASN A 97 11.30 -4.62 17.37
N LEU A 98 11.90 -3.45 17.12
CA LEU A 98 13.08 -3.31 16.28
C LEU A 98 14.32 -3.77 17.06
N ALA A 99 14.62 -5.06 16.99
CA ALA A 99 15.82 -5.65 17.59
C ALA A 99 17.09 -4.94 17.10
N ASP A 100 18.02 -4.72 18.03
CA ASP A 100 19.30 -4.08 17.77
C ASP A 100 20.22 -4.99 16.93
N GLY A 101 21.11 -4.38 16.14
CA GLY A 101 22.07 -5.11 15.29
C GLY A 101 21.60 -5.39 13.85
N SER A 102 20.35 -5.09 13.50
CA SER A 102 19.91 -5.03 12.10
C SER A 102 20.10 -3.63 11.53
N SER A 103 20.95 -3.50 10.51
CA SER A 103 21.20 -2.21 9.83
C SER A 103 19.93 -1.58 9.26
N ALA A 104 18.96 -2.40 8.84
CA ALA A 104 17.65 -1.94 8.38
C ALA A 104 16.81 -1.37 9.53
N ASN A 105 16.80 -2.05 10.68
CA ASN A 105 16.08 -1.58 11.87
C ASN A 105 16.66 -0.26 12.39
N GLU A 106 17.99 -0.17 12.47
CA GLU A 106 18.66 1.06 12.89
C GLU A 106 18.37 2.23 11.96
N ARG A 107 18.34 2.00 10.65
CA ARG A 107 17.99 3.04 9.67
C ARG A 107 16.56 3.53 9.91
N THR A 108 15.61 2.63 10.14
CA THR A 108 14.22 2.98 10.43
C THR A 108 14.09 3.81 11.71
N LYS A 109 14.75 3.38 12.81
CA LYS A 109 14.80 4.14 14.07
C LYS A 109 15.33 5.56 13.83
N ARG A 110 16.48 5.69 13.15
CA ARG A 110 17.09 6.99 12.85
C ARG A 110 16.18 7.92 12.04
N VAL A 111 15.44 7.39 11.06
CA VAL A 111 14.49 8.21 10.26
C VAL A 111 13.34 8.70 11.14
N ALA A 112 12.74 7.82 11.95
CA ALA A 112 11.65 8.19 12.86
C ALA A 112 12.10 9.20 13.93
N GLU A 113 13.25 8.97 14.56
CA GLU A 113 13.84 9.88 15.55
C GLU A 113 14.20 11.24 14.96
N ALA A 114 14.82 11.26 13.76
CA ALA A 114 15.14 12.51 13.08
C ALA A 114 13.86 13.30 12.74
N TRP A 115 12.81 12.60 12.29
CA TRP A 115 11.52 13.24 12.01
C TRP A 115 10.91 13.85 13.28
N MET A 116 10.90 13.11 14.40
CA MET A 116 10.40 13.61 15.68
C MET A 116 11.20 14.82 16.18
N LEU A 117 12.54 14.75 16.08
CA LEU A 117 13.41 15.85 16.48
C LEU A 117 13.15 17.13 15.65
N GLN A 118 12.89 16.98 14.35
CA GLN A 118 12.58 18.10 13.46
C GLN A 118 11.22 18.74 13.73
N ASN A 119 10.26 17.99 14.28
CA ASN A 119 8.86 18.41 14.40
C ASN A 119 8.41 18.67 15.85
N GLY A 120 9.34 18.84 16.78
CA GLY A 120 9.04 19.24 18.16
C GLY A 120 10.12 18.89 19.17
N GLY A 121 10.91 17.84 18.92
CA GLY A 121 11.79 17.28 19.94
C GLY A 121 11.03 16.47 20.99
N PRO A 122 11.74 15.80 21.92
CA PRO A 122 11.20 14.72 22.75
C PRO A 122 9.85 15.04 23.42
N ASP A 123 8.92 14.09 23.35
CA ASP A 123 7.60 14.13 23.99
C ASP A 123 6.69 15.30 23.60
N GLN A 124 6.97 16.01 22.51
CA GLN A 124 6.11 17.09 21.98
C GLN A 124 4.98 16.55 21.10
N TRP A 125 4.14 15.67 21.66
CA TRP A 125 3.05 14.99 20.94
C TRP A 125 2.12 15.92 20.15
N PRO A 126 1.66 17.07 20.67
CA PRO A 126 0.81 17.98 19.90
C PRO A 126 1.49 18.51 18.63
N SER A 127 2.79 18.77 18.71
CA SER A 127 3.61 19.23 17.57
C SER A 127 3.76 18.13 16.53
N TYR A 128 4.02 16.89 16.98
CA TYR A 128 4.09 15.73 16.09
C TYR A 128 2.77 15.46 15.37
N CYS A 129 1.63 15.54 16.09
CA CYS A 129 0.31 15.36 15.49
C CYS A 129 0.05 16.44 14.43
N THR A 130 0.35 17.70 14.74
CA THR A 130 0.17 18.83 13.82
C THR A 130 1.02 18.67 12.56
N ALA A 131 2.30 18.31 12.72
CA ALA A 131 3.21 18.09 11.61
C ALA A 131 2.76 16.90 10.73
N LEU A 132 2.34 15.80 11.34
CA LEU A 132 1.89 14.62 10.59
C LEU A 132 0.59 14.88 9.82
N LEU A 133 -0.36 15.61 10.41
CA LEU A 133 -1.57 16.08 9.70
C LEU A 133 -1.19 16.94 8.49
N GLN A 134 -0.19 17.81 8.61
CA GLN A 134 0.30 18.64 7.50
C GLN A 134 0.94 17.80 6.41
N THR A 135 1.79 16.84 6.78
CA THR A 135 2.38 15.90 5.83
C THR A 135 1.30 15.15 5.06
N LEU A 136 0.32 14.56 5.75
CA LEU A 136 -0.79 13.84 5.11
C LEU A 136 -1.57 14.73 4.13
N ARG A 137 -1.89 15.96 4.55
CA ARG A 137 -2.62 16.91 3.71
C ARG A 137 -1.88 17.27 2.44
N VAL A 138 -0.57 17.53 2.56
CA VAL A 138 0.28 17.85 1.40
C VAL A 138 0.36 16.65 0.45
N MET A 139 0.50 15.43 0.98
CA MET A 139 0.50 14.21 0.18
C MET A 139 -0.83 14.00 -0.56
N LEU A 140 -1.96 14.17 0.12
CA LEU A 140 -3.29 14.08 -0.49
C LEU A 140 -3.50 15.13 -1.58
N THR A 141 -3.03 16.36 -1.33
CA THR A 141 -3.06 17.43 -2.32
C THR A 141 -2.23 17.09 -3.55
N ALA A 142 -1.02 16.55 -3.37
CA ALA A 142 -0.17 16.09 -4.48
C ALA A 142 -0.86 15.00 -5.31
N LEU A 143 -1.44 13.99 -4.65
CA LEU A 143 -2.19 12.92 -5.31
C LEU A 143 -3.39 13.46 -6.09
N ARG A 144 -4.17 14.35 -5.48
CA ARG A 144 -5.32 15.01 -6.14
C ARG A 144 -4.90 15.78 -7.37
N GLN A 145 -3.80 16.52 -7.31
CA GLN A 145 -3.26 17.23 -8.47
C GLN A 145 -2.80 16.29 -9.58
N GLY A 146 -2.15 15.17 -9.22
CA GLY A 146 -1.79 14.14 -10.19
C GLY A 146 -3.01 13.52 -10.87
N PHE A 147 -4.07 13.27 -10.10
CA PHE A 147 -5.32 12.74 -10.64
C PHE A 147 -6.05 13.74 -11.54
N LEU A 148 -6.18 14.99 -11.12
CA LEU A 148 -6.82 16.02 -11.94
C LEU A 148 -6.06 16.25 -13.25
N GLN A 149 -4.73 16.20 -13.22
CA GLN A 149 -3.91 16.28 -14.43
C GLN A 149 -4.16 15.10 -15.38
N LEU A 150 -4.36 13.89 -14.86
CA LEU A 150 -4.74 12.73 -15.66
C LEU A 150 -6.10 12.94 -16.35
N CYS A 151 -7.01 13.64 -15.69
CA CYS A 151 -8.35 13.92 -16.20
C CYS A 151 -8.45 15.15 -17.11
N ASP A 152 -7.39 15.95 -17.25
CA ASP A 152 -7.47 17.22 -17.97
C ASP A 152 -7.61 17.02 -19.50
N LYS A 153 -8.59 17.70 -20.10
CA LYS A 153 -9.24 17.48 -21.41
C LYS A 153 -8.36 17.71 -22.66
N THR A 154 -7.17 17.16 -22.68
CA THR A 154 -6.45 16.92 -23.94
C THR A 154 -6.92 15.57 -24.51
N ASP A 155 -6.73 15.33 -25.81
CA ASP A 155 -7.14 14.09 -26.51
C ASP A 155 -6.62 12.77 -25.87
N GLY A 156 -5.77 12.86 -24.82
CA GLY A 156 -5.26 11.74 -24.04
C GLY A 156 -5.89 11.49 -22.66
N ALA A 157 -6.88 12.27 -22.21
CA ALA A 157 -7.47 12.11 -20.86
C ALA A 157 -8.11 10.73 -20.65
N GLN A 158 -8.87 10.27 -21.64
CA GLN A 158 -9.49 8.95 -21.60
C GLN A 158 -8.43 7.83 -21.63
N THR A 159 -7.41 7.98 -22.48
CA THR A 159 -6.25 7.08 -22.53
C THR A 159 -5.53 7.01 -21.19
N GLY A 160 -5.37 8.14 -20.49
CA GLY A 160 -4.73 8.19 -19.18
C GLY A 160 -5.53 7.44 -18.11
N LEU A 161 -6.85 7.63 -18.07
CA LEU A 161 -7.73 6.89 -17.16
C LEU A 161 -7.73 5.39 -17.47
N GLU A 162 -7.79 5.01 -18.74
CA GLU A 162 -7.71 3.60 -19.16
C GLU A 162 -6.37 2.96 -18.76
N GLN A 163 -5.26 3.68 -18.90
CA GLN A 163 -3.95 3.23 -18.44
C GLN A 163 -3.89 3.07 -16.92
N LEU A 164 -4.46 4.00 -16.16
CA LEU A 164 -4.56 3.90 -14.71
C LEU A 164 -5.37 2.66 -14.31
N LEU A 165 -6.54 2.46 -14.92
CA LEU A 165 -7.39 1.29 -14.67
C LEU A 165 -6.69 -0.01 -15.03
N ALA A 166 -6.04 -0.07 -16.19
CA ALA A 166 -5.27 -1.22 -16.61
C ALA A 166 -4.10 -1.51 -15.65
N ALA A 167 -3.43 -0.48 -15.13
CA ALA A 167 -2.37 -0.65 -14.13
C ALA A 167 -2.92 -1.17 -12.79
N VAL A 168 -4.11 -0.69 -12.38
CA VAL A 168 -4.80 -1.19 -11.19
C VAL A 168 -5.23 -2.65 -11.37
N ASP A 169 -5.80 -3.02 -12.52
CA ASP A 169 -6.26 -4.39 -12.80
C ASP A 169 -5.11 -5.38 -12.94
N LYS A 170 -3.94 -4.91 -13.38
CA LYS A 170 -2.70 -5.70 -13.46
C LYS A 170 -1.94 -5.75 -12.14
N ASN A 171 -2.39 -5.05 -11.09
CA ASN A 171 -1.73 -5.12 -9.81
C ASN A 171 -2.13 -6.41 -9.08
N TRP A 172 -1.15 -7.27 -8.84
CA TRP A 172 -1.30 -8.51 -8.10
C TRP A 172 -0.71 -8.36 -6.69
N PRO A 173 -1.50 -7.89 -5.71
CA PRO A 173 -0.99 -7.70 -4.38
C PRO A 173 -0.58 -9.03 -3.73
N PRO A 174 0.38 -9.01 -2.80
CA PRO A 174 1.05 -10.22 -2.36
C PRO A 174 0.09 -11.23 -1.68
N HIS A 175 -0.94 -10.75 -0.98
CA HIS A 175 -1.90 -11.60 -0.28
C HIS A 175 -2.72 -12.48 -1.24
N LEU A 176 -3.01 -12.03 -2.46
CA LEU A 176 -3.72 -12.86 -3.44
C LEU A 176 -2.92 -14.10 -3.82
N PHE A 177 -1.59 -13.99 -3.85
CA PHE A 177 -0.75 -15.16 -4.03
C PHE A 177 -0.71 -16.04 -2.78
N ASP A 178 -0.73 -15.46 -1.58
CA ASP A 178 -0.76 -16.23 -0.34
C ASP A 178 -2.04 -17.07 -0.25
N ASP A 179 -3.18 -16.49 -0.61
CA ASP A 179 -4.49 -17.16 -0.65
C ASP A 179 -4.49 -18.31 -1.66
N LEU A 180 -3.98 -18.07 -2.87
CA LEU A 180 -3.83 -19.12 -3.89
C LEU A 180 -2.92 -20.25 -3.44
N VAL A 181 -1.77 -19.92 -2.81
CA VAL A 181 -0.85 -20.93 -2.28
C VAL A 181 -1.53 -21.74 -1.18
N ALA A 182 -2.22 -21.10 -0.24
CA ALA A 182 -2.92 -21.77 0.85
C ALA A 182 -4.00 -22.72 0.31
N GLU A 183 -4.83 -22.24 -0.60
CA GLU A 183 -5.92 -23.01 -1.21
C GLU A 183 -5.37 -24.22 -1.97
N ILE A 184 -4.37 -24.03 -2.83
CA ILE A 184 -3.82 -25.12 -3.64
C ILE A 184 -3.05 -26.12 -2.78
N ALA A 185 -2.33 -25.66 -1.77
CA ALA A 185 -1.67 -26.54 -0.80
C ALA A 185 -2.69 -27.45 -0.11
N HIS A 186 -3.82 -26.89 0.31
CA HIS A 186 -4.92 -27.65 0.88
C HIS A 186 -5.51 -28.65 -0.14
N GLU A 187 -5.81 -28.20 -1.37
CA GLU A 187 -6.35 -29.05 -2.45
C GLU A 187 -5.47 -30.26 -2.77
N ILE A 188 -4.15 -30.10 -2.72
CA ILE A 188 -3.22 -31.20 -3.01
C ILE A 188 -2.86 -32.00 -1.76
N GLY A 189 -3.39 -31.67 -0.58
CA GLY A 189 -3.17 -32.42 0.67
C GLY A 189 -1.85 -32.12 1.36
N LEU A 190 -1.25 -30.95 1.14
CA LEU A 190 -0.12 -30.50 1.94
C LEU A 190 -0.59 -30.04 3.34
N PRO A 191 0.21 -30.27 4.39
CA PRO A 191 -0.03 -29.65 5.68
C PRO A 191 0.08 -28.12 5.58
N PRO A 192 -0.44 -27.37 6.59
CA PRO A 192 -0.31 -25.92 6.64
C PRO A 192 1.15 -25.49 6.44
N LEU A 193 1.39 -24.58 5.50
CA LEU A 193 2.72 -24.08 5.16
C LEU A 193 2.75 -22.56 5.29
N ASP A 194 3.94 -22.00 5.56
CA ASP A 194 4.17 -20.56 5.57
C ASP A 194 4.12 -20.01 4.13
N THR A 195 2.93 -19.56 3.72
CA THR A 195 2.65 -19.09 2.36
C THR A 195 3.45 -17.84 2.03
N VAL A 196 3.72 -16.98 3.02
CA VAL A 196 4.51 -15.77 2.88
C VAL A 196 5.97 -16.13 2.56
N ALA A 197 6.56 -17.05 3.33
CA ALA A 197 7.92 -17.53 3.08
C ALA A 197 8.04 -18.22 1.71
N PHE A 198 7.01 -18.98 1.30
CA PHE A 198 6.98 -19.62 -0.01
C PHE A 198 6.85 -18.62 -1.17
N ARG A 199 5.95 -17.63 -1.06
CA ARG A 199 5.71 -16.62 -2.09
C ARG A 199 6.90 -15.66 -2.25
N LYS A 200 7.51 -15.22 -1.15
CA LYS A 200 8.51 -14.13 -1.14
C LYS A 200 9.59 -14.23 -2.24
N PRO A 201 10.26 -15.38 -2.46
CA PRO A 201 11.26 -15.50 -3.54
C PRO A 201 10.68 -15.57 -4.96
N ARG A 202 9.36 -15.73 -5.12
CA ARG A 202 8.65 -15.94 -6.40
C ARG A 202 7.77 -14.77 -6.79
N GLN A 203 7.51 -13.85 -5.87
CA GLN A 203 6.51 -12.79 -5.99
C GLN A 203 6.68 -11.96 -7.27
N GLU A 204 7.91 -11.53 -7.58
CA GLU A 204 8.17 -10.72 -8.78
C GLU A 204 7.90 -11.52 -10.06
N GLN A 205 8.36 -12.76 -10.12
CA GLN A 205 8.11 -13.65 -11.26
C GLN A 205 6.60 -13.90 -11.46
N TRP A 206 5.89 -14.20 -10.37
CA TRP A 206 4.46 -14.44 -10.39
C TRP A 206 3.67 -13.19 -10.79
N ALA A 207 4.02 -12.02 -10.27
CA ALA A 207 3.40 -10.76 -10.66
C ALA A 207 3.63 -10.46 -12.16
N ASN A 208 4.85 -10.66 -12.65
CA ASN A 208 5.18 -10.49 -14.07
C ASN A 208 4.35 -11.43 -14.94
N LEU A 209 4.24 -12.72 -14.57
CA LEU A 209 3.46 -13.70 -15.29
C LEU A 209 1.97 -13.35 -15.29
N ALA A 210 1.43 -12.96 -14.14
CA ALA A 210 0.03 -12.61 -13.98
C ALA A 210 -0.33 -11.32 -14.76
N SER A 211 0.63 -10.40 -14.94
CA SER A 211 0.44 -9.18 -15.73
C SER A 211 0.27 -9.40 -17.24
N LEU A 212 0.59 -10.61 -17.73
CA LEU A 212 0.41 -10.99 -19.14
C LEU A 212 -1.06 -11.21 -19.51
N PHE A 213 -1.96 -11.34 -18.53
CA PHE A 213 -3.37 -11.58 -18.76
C PHE A 213 -4.17 -10.28 -18.79
N SER A 214 -5.16 -10.21 -19.68
CA SER A 214 -6.01 -9.03 -19.85
C SER A 214 -7.00 -8.83 -18.71
N THR A 215 -7.37 -9.90 -18.01
CA THR A 215 -8.30 -9.86 -16.88
C THR A 215 -7.70 -10.54 -15.65
N HIS A 216 -8.11 -10.07 -14.48
CA HIS A 216 -7.71 -10.69 -13.21
C HIS A 216 -8.21 -12.14 -13.10
N ALA A 217 -9.37 -12.46 -13.65
CA ALA A 217 -9.94 -13.80 -13.64
C ALA A 217 -9.07 -14.80 -14.43
N ASP A 218 -8.67 -14.42 -15.66
CA ASP A 218 -7.79 -15.26 -16.49
C ASP A 218 -6.42 -15.43 -15.83
N GLY A 219 -5.87 -14.34 -15.27
CA GLY A 219 -4.64 -14.38 -14.49
C GLY A 219 -4.74 -15.31 -13.29
N THR A 220 -5.87 -15.32 -12.59
CA THR A 220 -6.10 -16.22 -11.44
C THR A 220 -6.07 -17.68 -11.88
N ILE A 221 -6.77 -18.03 -12.96
CA ILE A 221 -6.79 -19.39 -13.50
C ILE A 221 -5.37 -19.84 -13.89
N ALA A 222 -4.62 -18.97 -14.57
CA ALA A 222 -3.25 -19.28 -14.98
C ALA A 222 -2.31 -19.41 -13.77
N MET A 223 -2.37 -18.48 -12.81
CA MET A 223 -1.54 -18.50 -11.62
C MET A 223 -1.81 -19.72 -10.75
N ARG A 224 -3.06 -20.19 -10.66
CA ARG A 224 -3.37 -21.47 -9.99
C ARG A 224 -2.57 -22.63 -10.58
N ARG A 225 -2.49 -22.73 -11.90
CA ARG A 225 -1.75 -23.81 -12.58
C ARG A 225 -0.25 -23.73 -12.28
N VAL A 226 0.30 -22.52 -12.33
CA VAL A 226 1.72 -22.24 -12.06
C VAL A 226 2.07 -22.60 -10.62
N ILE A 227 1.31 -22.07 -9.66
CA ILE A 227 1.52 -22.30 -8.23
C ILE A 227 1.37 -23.78 -7.90
N ARG A 228 0.34 -24.47 -8.44
CA ARG A 228 0.17 -25.91 -8.26
C ARG A 228 1.35 -26.72 -8.77
N ALA A 229 1.80 -26.44 -10.00
CA ALA A 229 2.95 -27.13 -10.58
C ALA A 229 4.22 -26.90 -9.74
N GLU A 230 4.42 -25.67 -9.23
CA GLU A 230 5.54 -25.37 -8.36
C GLU A 230 5.47 -26.07 -7.01
N LEU A 231 4.31 -26.09 -6.35
CA LEU A 231 4.10 -26.81 -5.08
C LEU A 231 4.40 -28.31 -5.26
N GLN A 232 3.85 -28.92 -6.31
CA GLN A 232 4.11 -30.33 -6.63
C GLN A 232 5.59 -30.59 -6.96
N ARG A 233 6.27 -29.65 -7.63
CA ARG A 233 7.70 -29.77 -7.91
C ARG A 233 8.56 -29.68 -6.65
N VAL A 234 8.18 -28.83 -5.69
CA VAL A 234 8.95 -28.60 -4.46
C VAL A 234 8.71 -29.70 -3.43
N PHE A 235 7.46 -30.11 -3.23
CA PHE A 235 7.06 -31.04 -2.16
C PHE A 235 6.77 -32.47 -2.65
N GLY A 236 6.80 -32.69 -3.96
CA GLY A 236 6.46 -33.97 -4.59
C GLY A 236 4.95 -34.15 -4.81
N PRO A 237 4.56 -35.15 -5.61
CA PRO A 237 3.15 -35.54 -5.73
C PRO A 237 2.69 -36.15 -4.41
N VAL A 238 1.56 -35.68 -3.90
CA VAL A 238 0.96 -36.28 -2.69
C VAL A 238 0.45 -37.67 -3.06
N SER A 239 1.09 -38.67 -2.47
CA SER A 239 0.70 -40.07 -2.62
C SER A 239 -0.60 -40.23 -1.82
N VAL A 240 -1.74 -40.24 -2.52
CA VAL A 240 -3.03 -40.58 -1.91
C VAL A 240 -2.90 -42.01 -1.40
N HIS A 241 -2.59 -42.15 -0.10
CA HIS A 241 -2.72 -43.44 0.56
C HIS A 241 -4.21 -43.68 0.65
N SER A 242 -4.73 -44.47 -0.29
CA SER A 242 -6.04 -45.08 -0.19
C SER A 242 -6.03 -45.97 1.05
N GLY A 243 -6.48 -45.41 2.17
CA GLY A 243 -6.86 -46.17 3.36
C GLY A 243 -8.22 -46.81 3.18
#